data_AF-A0A9D1LV04-F1
#
_entry.id   AF-A0A9D1LV04-F1
#
_cell.length_a   1.000
_cell.length_b   1.000
_cell.length_c   1.000
_cell.angle_alpha   90.00
_cell.angle_beta   90.00
_cell.angle_gamma   90.00
#
_symmetry.space_group_name_H-M   'P 1'
#
loop_
_entity.id
_entity.type
_entity.pdbx_description
1 polymer ?
#
loop_
_entity_poly.entity_id
_entity_poly.type
_entity_poly.pdbx_seq_one_letter_code
_entity_poly.pdbx_strand_id
1 'polypeptide(L)' 'GIIEYTDTTIRLNIGEKQLKIDGAQLGIKSIDSDDITVYGDIRAVEFI' A
#
# COMPACT_ATOMS: atom_id res chain seq x y z
N GLY A 1 9.00 -0.29 3.98
CA GLY A 1 9.56 -0.84 2.72
C GLY A 1 8.52 -1.68 2.00
N ILE A 2 8.48 -1.66 0.66
CA ILE A 2 7.48 -2.40 -0.12
C ILE A 2 7.75 -3.92 -0.06
N ILE A 3 6.72 -4.71 0.21
CA ILE A 3 6.74 -6.18 0.27
C ILE A 3 6.09 -6.77 -0.98
N GLU A 4 4.94 -6.21 -1.38
CA GLU A 4 4.18 -6.62 -2.56
C GLU A 4 3.61 -5.38 -3.23
N TYR A 5 3.65 -5.37 -4.56
CA TYR A 5 3.05 -4.34 -5.38
C TYR A 5 2.48 -4.96 -6.65
N THR A 6 1.15 -5.04 -6.68
CA THR A 6 0.37 -5.41 -7.86
C THR A 6 -0.71 -4.36 -8.11
N ASP A 7 -1.44 -4.50 -9.21
CA ASP A 7 -2.59 -3.65 -9.53
C ASP A 7 -3.82 -3.94 -8.64
N THR A 8 -3.79 -5.00 -7.81
CA THR A 8 -4.89 -5.36 -6.90
C THR A 8 -4.52 -5.30 -5.43
N THR A 9 -3.24 -5.41 -5.09
CA THR A 9 -2.76 -5.47 -3.70
C THR A 9 -1.44 -4.73 -3.55
N ILE A 10 -1.35 -3.92 -2.49
CA ILE A 10 -0.10 -3.29 -2.03
C ILE A 10 0.14 -3.71 -0.59
N ARG A 11 1.34 -4.26 -0.31
CA ARG A 11 1.80 -4.54 1.06
C ARG A 11 3.10 -3.82 1.36
N LEU A 12 3.13 -3.17 2.51
CA LEU A 12 4.22 -2.31 2.95
C LEU A 12 4.56 -2.64 4.40
N ASN A 13 5.85 -2.73 4.73
CA ASN A 13 6.30 -2.66 6.11
C ASN A 13 6.28 -1.21 6.59
N ILE A 14 5.56 -0.96 7.69
CA ILE A 14 5.46 0.31 8.41
C ILE A 14 5.91 0.08 9.87
N GLY A 15 7.22 0.19 10.10
CA GLY A 15 7.83 -0.16 11.38
C GLY A 15 7.72 -1.66 11.67
N GLU A 16 7.12 -2.02 12.80
CA GLU A 16 6.90 -3.41 13.24
C GLU A 16 5.62 -4.05 12.68
N LYS A 17 4.80 -3.28 11.96
CA LYS A 17 3.54 -3.74 11.36
C LYS A 17 3.60 -3.72 9.84
N GLN A 18 2.63 -4.38 9.22
CA GLN A 18 2.38 -4.32 7.79
C GLN A 18 1.11 -3.53 7.50
N LEU A 19 1.17 -2.67 6.49
CA LEU A 19 0.00 -2.07 5.87
C LEU A 19 -0.34 -2.89 4.64
N LYS A 20 -1.57 -3.40 4.58
CA LYS A 20 -2.13 -4.07 3.40
C LYS A 20 -3.25 -3.24 2.83
N ILE A 21 -3.19 -3.00 1.52
CA ILE A 21 -4.19 -2.26 0.76
C ILE A 21 -4.67 -3.19 -0.35
N ASP A 22 -5.97 -3.44 -0.42
CA ASP A 22 -6.60 -4.24 -1.48
C ASP A 22 -7.58 -3.41 -2.28
N GLY A 23 -7.65 -3.68 -3.58
CA GLY A 23 -8.45 -2.89 -4.50
C GLY A 23 -8.34 -3.34 -5.95
N ALA A 24 -8.52 -2.38 -6.87
CA ALA A 24 -8.25 -2.54 -8.30
C ALA A 24 -7.58 -1.28 -8.86
N GLN A 25 -6.77 -1.47 -9.90
CA GLN A 25 -5.98 -0.40 -10.52
C GLN A 25 -5.15 0.38 -9.49
N LEU A 26 -4.61 -0.34 -8.51
CA LEU A 26 -3.78 0.24 -7.47
C LEU A 26 -2.45 0.70 -8.06
N GLY A 27 -1.98 1.86 -7.59
CA GLY A 27 -0.70 2.41 -7.95
C GLY A 27 -0.11 3.27 -6.86
N ILE A 28 1.21 3.36 -6.81
CA ILE A 28 1.92 4.26 -5.90
C ILE A 28 2.25 5.54 -6.65
N LYS A 29 1.75 6.66 -6.16
CA LYS A 29 2.01 8.00 -6.72
C LYS A 29 3.35 8.56 -6.23
N SER A 30 3.64 8.44 -4.94
CA SER A 30 4.89 8.88 -4.33
C SER A 30 5.22 8.06 -3.08
N ILE A 31 6.51 7.96 -2.78
CA ILE A 31 7.05 7.36 -1.56
C ILE A 31 8.10 8.33 -1.03
N ASP A 32 7.85 8.89 0.13
CA ASP A 32 8.78 9.70 0.89
C ASP A 32 9.24 8.94 2.14
N SER A 33 10.15 9.51 2.95
CA SER A 33 10.67 8.85 4.14
C SER A 33 9.58 8.47 5.14
N ASP A 34 8.55 9.30 5.23
CA ASP A 34 7.52 9.22 6.28
C ASP A 34 6.12 8.94 5.72
N ASP A 35 5.91 9.19 4.42
CA ASP A 35 4.59 9.12 3.79
C ASP A 35 4.59 8.29 2.50
N ILE A 36 3.45 7.66 2.21
CA ILE A 36 3.19 7.02 0.93
C ILE A 36 1.83 7.47 0.40
N THR A 37 1.80 7.85 -0.88
CA THR A 37 0.56 8.18 -1.57
C THR A 37 0.19 7.06 -2.53
N VAL A 38 -0.96 6.44 -2.30
CA VAL A 38 -1.52 5.36 -3.13
C VAL A 38 -2.80 5.85 -3.81
N TYR A 39 -3.02 5.44 -5.05
CA TYR A 39 -4.25 5.69 -5.81
C TYR A 39 -4.84 4.40 -6.36
N GLY A 40 -6.13 4.44 -6.71
CA GLY A 40 -6.87 3.32 -7.29
C GLY A 40 -8.27 3.21 -6.67
N ASP A 41 -8.99 2.15 -7.04
CA ASP A 41 -10.25 1.78 -6.40
C ASP A 41 -9.96 0.96 -5.14
N ILE A 42 -9.87 1.65 -4.00
CA ILE A 42 -9.48 1.07 -2.72
C ILE A 42 -10.71 0.44 -2.05
N ARG A 43 -10.64 -0.87 -1.79
CA ARG A 43 -11.71 -1.60 -1.10
C ARG A 43 -11.43 -1.81 0.38
N ALA A 44 -10.18 -2.06 0.74
CA ALA A 44 -9.78 -2.32 2.12
C ALA A 44 -8.39 -1.78 2.43
N VAL A 45 -8.22 -1.36 3.69
CA VAL A 45 -6.94 -0.94 4.27
C VAL A 45 -6.83 -1.59 5.66
N GLU A 46 -5.80 -2.40 5.87
CA GLU A 46 -5.62 -3.21 7.08
C GLU A 46 -4.20 -3.04 7.65
N PHE A 47 -4.12 -2.97 8.98
CA PHE A 47 -2.86 -3.00 9.72
C PHE A 47 -2.68 -4.39 10.34
N ILE A 48 -1.65 -5.11 9.89
CA ILE A 48 -1.30 -6.49 10.30
C ILE A 48 -0.08 -6.45 11.21
#